data_AF-A0A8H2ZQZ2-F1
#
_entry.id   AF-A0A8H2ZQZ2-F1
#
_cell.length_a   1.000
_cell.length_b   1.000
_cell.length_c   1.000
_cell.angle_alpha   90.00
_cell.angle_beta   90.00
_cell.angle_gamma   90.00
#
_symmetry.space_group_name_H-M   'P 1'
#
loop_
_entity.id
_entity.type
_entity.pdbx_description
1 polymer ?
#
loop_
_entity_poly.entity_id
_entity_poly.type
_entity_poly.pdbx_seq_one_letter_code
_entity_poly.pdbx_strand_id
1 'polypeptide(L)'
;MDIPTASNILGTLGAICWSIQLIPQIILNYKRHHTIGLQQSMMMLWACAGVPLGAFNIVSRLNVALLVQPQILSVLSLVTWGQCWFYGGGWSLRKCVVITGLIGMVFAGVEVALVEGLKSTSRSRMACHFNGCIISCSLVCRGFETLL
;
A
#
# COMPACT_ATOMS: atom_id res chain seq x y z
N MET A 1 -17.47 21.08 22.65
CA MET A 1 -16.39 20.63 21.74
C MET A 1 -16.80 19.27 21.22
N ASP A 2 -17.03 19.15 19.91
CA ASP A 2 -17.60 17.95 19.31
C ASP A 2 -16.57 16.82 19.32
N ILE A 3 -16.69 15.96 20.34
CA ILE A 3 -15.95 14.72 20.57
C ILE A 3 -15.72 13.90 19.26
N PRO A 4 -16.71 13.75 18.34
CA PRO A 4 -16.48 13.05 17.08
C PRO A 4 -15.47 13.74 16.14
N THR A 5 -15.43 15.07 16.12
CA THR A 5 -14.48 15.83 15.29
C THR A 5 -13.06 15.71 15.82
N ALA A 6 -12.89 15.82 17.14
CA ALA A 6 -11.59 15.66 17.79
C ALA A 6 -11.01 14.24 17.59
N SER A 7 -11.86 13.21 17.68
CA SER A 7 -11.48 11.82 17.43
C SER A 7 -11.00 11.60 15.98
N ASN A 8 -11.69 12.19 15.00
CA ASN A 8 -11.29 12.12 13.59
C ASN A 8 -9.95 12.81 13.33
N ILE A 9 -9.72 13.98 13.94
CA ILE A 9 -8.46 14.71 13.80
C ILE A 9 -7.30 13.91 14.41
N LEU A 10 -7.46 13.45 15.66
CA LEU A 10 -6.43 12.67 16.35
C LEU A 10 -6.16 11.33 15.64
N GLY A 11 -7.20 10.65 15.19
CA GLY A 11 -7.06 9.40 14.42
C GLY A 11 -6.35 9.63 13.09
N THR A 12 -6.63 10.74 12.40
CA THR A 12 -5.97 11.08 11.13
C THR A 12 -4.49 11.41 11.36
N LEU A 13 -4.18 12.21 12.39
CA LEU A 13 -2.79 12.53 12.76
C LEU A 13 -2.01 11.27 13.16
N GLY A 14 -2.61 10.37 13.93
CA GLY A 14 -2.01 9.08 14.29
C GLY A 14 -1.72 8.21 13.06
N ALA A 15 -2.68 8.09 12.14
CA ALA A 15 -2.51 7.35 10.89
C ALA A 15 -1.42 7.93 9.98
N ILE A 16 -1.34 9.26 9.88
CA ILE A 16 -0.29 9.95 9.12
C ILE A 16 1.08 9.73 9.78
N CYS A 17 1.18 9.94 11.10
CA CYS A 17 2.41 9.75 11.86
C CYS A 17 2.92 8.31 11.74
N TRP A 18 2.02 7.33 11.82
CA TRP A 18 2.34 5.92 11.61
C TRP A 18 2.85 5.65 10.19
N SER A 19 2.19 6.21 9.16
CA SER A 19 2.59 5.98 7.76
C SER A 19 3.95 6.63 7.44
N ILE A 20 4.25 7.77 8.07
CA ILE A 20 5.54 8.48 7.94
C ILE A 20 6.72 7.65 8.48
N GLN A 21 6.51 6.60 9.28
CA GLN A 21 7.59 5.75 9.79
C GLN A 21 8.45 5.11 8.67
N LEU A 22 7.92 4.99 7.45
CA LEU A 22 8.68 4.47 6.31
C LEU A 22 9.69 5.49 5.76
N ILE A 23 9.46 6.79 5.96
CA ILE A 23 10.36 7.86 5.46
C ILE A 23 11.78 7.75 6.03
N PRO A 24 12.02 7.58 7.34
CA PRO A 24 13.37 7.41 7.85
C PRO A 24 14.05 6.15 7.29
N GLN A 25 13.31 5.06 7.02
CA GLN A 25 13.86 3.88 6.36
C GLN A 25 14.28 4.17 4.90
N ILE A 26 13.44 4.90 4.14
CA ILE A 26 13.74 5.38 2.78
C ILE A 26 15.01 6.25 2.78
N ILE A 27 15.12 7.22 3.71
CA ILE A 27 16.27 8.12 3.81
C ILE A 27 17.55 7.34 4.16
N LEU A 28 17.46 6.37 5.07
CA LEU A 28 18.60 5.53 5.44
C LEU A 28 19.06 4.66 4.26
N ASN A 29 18.12 4.09 3.50
CA ASN A 29 18.43 3.35 2.27
C ASN A 29 19.10 4.26 1.24
N TYR A 30 18.60 5.49 1.06
CA TYR A 30 19.20 6.48 0.16
C TYR A 30 20.63 6.84 0.58
N LYS A 31 20.88 7.05 1.88
CA LYS A 31 22.20 7.41 2.40
C LYS A 31 23.22 6.27 2.37
N ARG A 32 22.78 5.02 2.60
CA ARG A 32 23.68 3.86 2.66
C ARG A 32 23.97 3.27 1.28
N HIS A 33 23.20 3.63 0.25
CA HIS A 33 23.30 3.09 -1.11
C HIS A 33 23.26 1.55 -1.18
N HIS A 34 22.80 0.89 -0.11
CA HIS A 34 22.71 -0.55 0.04
C HIS A 34 21.45 -0.88 0.84
N THR A 35 20.69 -1.86 0.37
CA THR A 35 19.40 -2.28 0.95
C THR A 35 19.49 -3.69 1.52
N ILE A 36 20.63 -4.00 2.16
CA ILE A 36 20.88 -5.33 2.75
C ILE A 36 20.05 -5.43 4.04
N GLY A 37 19.10 -6.37 4.08
CA GLY A 37 18.24 -6.63 5.24
C GLY A 37 16.84 -6.02 5.19
N LEU A 38 16.48 -5.27 4.13
CA LEU A 38 15.10 -4.83 3.93
C LEU A 38 14.34 -5.84 3.07
N GLN A 39 13.38 -6.54 3.67
CA GLN A 39 12.60 -7.57 2.99
C GLN A 39 11.67 -6.95 1.93
N GLN A 40 12.04 -7.10 0.65
CA GLN A 40 11.34 -6.51 -0.48
C GLN A 40 9.91 -7.06 -0.61
N SER A 41 9.71 -8.35 -0.31
CA SER A 41 8.40 -9.00 -0.37
C SER A 41 7.41 -8.40 0.63
N MET A 42 7.87 -7.94 1.80
CA MET A 42 7.02 -7.29 2.80
C MET A 42 6.50 -5.93 2.32
N MET A 43 7.34 -5.12 1.69
CA MET A 43 6.93 -3.82 1.14
C MET A 43 5.94 -3.98 -0.02
N MET A 44 6.15 -4.98 -0.88
CA MET A 44 5.17 -5.30 -1.92
C MET A 44 3.84 -5.76 -1.32
N LEU A 45 3.88 -6.61 -0.28
CA LEU A 45 2.68 -7.08 0.40
C LEU A 45 1.89 -5.93 1.04
N TRP A 46 2.57 -4.94 1.62
CA TRP A 46 1.91 -3.74 2.16
C TRP A 46 1.26 -2.88 1.09
N ALA A 47 1.93 -2.69 -0.06
CA ALA A 47 1.36 -1.96 -1.19
C ALA A 47 0.13 -2.69 -1.76
N CYS A 48 0.23 -4.00 -1.94
CA CYS A 48 -0.86 -4.87 -2.38
C CYS A 48 -2.05 -4.87 -1.39
N ALA A 49 -1.80 -4.96 -0.08
CA ALA A 49 -2.84 -4.95 0.95
C ALA A 49 -3.54 -3.58 1.08
N GLY A 50 -2.86 -2.50 0.71
CA GLY A 50 -3.43 -1.16 0.69
C GLY A 50 -4.60 -1.01 -0.30
N VAL A 51 -4.58 -1.72 -1.42
CA VAL A 51 -5.60 -1.65 -2.49
C VAL A 51 -7.00 -2.12 -2.01
N PRO A 52 -7.19 -3.35 -1.50
CA PRO A 52 -8.49 -3.78 -1.01
C PRO A 52 -8.93 -3.01 0.24
N LEU A 53 -7.97 -2.57 1.08
CA LEU A 53 -8.27 -1.76 2.27
C LEU A 53 -8.76 -0.36 1.91
N GLY A 54 -8.14 0.28 0.91
CA GLY A 54 -8.57 1.55 0.34
C GLY A 54 -9.98 1.44 -0.26
N ALA A 55 -10.21 0.43 -1.11
CA ALA A 55 -11.52 0.19 -1.71
C ALA A 55 -12.63 -0.02 -0.67
N PHE A 56 -12.36 -0.83 0.37
CA PHE A 56 -13.30 -1.06 1.47
C PHE A 56 -13.63 0.22 2.24
N ASN A 57 -12.62 1.05 2.52
CA ASN A 57 -12.77 2.29 3.27
C ASN A 57 -13.57 3.35 2.48
N ILE A 58 -13.38 3.41 1.16
CA ILE A 58 -14.14 4.27 0.25
C ILE A 58 -15.62 3.86 0.23
N VAL A 59 -15.90 2.56 0.05
CA VAL A 59 -17.28 2.03 -0.05
C VAL A 59 -18.01 2.16 1.29
N SER A 60 -17.32 1.89 2.40
CA SER A 60 -17.90 1.95 3.75
C SER A 60 -18.04 3.37 4.30
N ARG A 61 -17.56 4.40 3.58
CA ARG A 61 -17.51 5.82 4.02
C ARG A 61 -17.00 5.98 5.46
N LEU A 62 -15.91 5.27 5.77
CA LEU A 62 -15.29 5.33 7.09
C LEU A 62 -14.61 6.69 7.32
N ASN A 63 -14.24 6.96 8.57
CA ASN A 63 -13.58 8.20 8.97
C ASN A 63 -12.37 8.50 8.06
N VAL A 64 -12.14 9.79 7.78
CA VAL A 64 -11.09 10.28 6.87
C VAL A 64 -9.71 9.70 7.22
N ALA A 65 -9.45 9.46 8.51
CA ALA A 65 -8.25 8.79 9.01
C ALA A 65 -7.98 7.44 8.33
N LEU A 66 -9.00 6.58 8.26
CA LEU A 66 -8.90 5.24 7.69
C LEU A 66 -8.83 5.27 6.16
N LEU A 67 -9.36 6.32 5.52
CA LEU A 67 -9.26 6.47 4.08
C LEU A 67 -7.85 6.89 3.63
N VAL A 68 -7.23 7.81 4.37
CA VAL A 68 -5.90 8.35 4.06
C VAL A 68 -4.78 7.35 4.37
N GLN A 69 -4.92 6.57 5.44
CA GLN A 69 -3.88 5.64 5.90
C GLN A 69 -3.39 4.63 4.85
N PRO A 70 -4.27 3.79 4.23
CA PRO A 70 -3.83 2.77 3.29
C PRO A 70 -3.25 3.37 2.01
N GLN A 71 -3.70 4.57 1.62
CA GLN A 71 -3.21 5.28 0.43
C GLN A 71 -1.76 5.75 0.63
N ILE A 72 -1.49 6.42 1.76
CA ILE A 72 -0.12 6.87 2.06
C ILE A 72 0.81 5.67 2.23
N LEU A 73 0.40 4.65 3.00
CA LEU A 73 1.21 3.47 3.22
C LEU A 73 1.50 2.73 1.92
N SER A 74 0.49 2.53 1.06
CA SER A 74 0.67 1.83 -0.21
C SER A 74 1.66 2.53 -1.13
N VAL A 75 1.53 3.85 -1.28
CA VAL A 75 2.46 4.65 -2.10
C VAL A 75 3.87 4.61 -1.54
N LEU A 76 4.06 4.83 -0.23
CA LEU A 76 5.38 4.81 0.39
C LEU A 76 6.03 3.43 0.31
N SER A 77 5.28 2.35 0.50
CA SER A 77 5.77 0.99 0.35
C SER A 77 6.16 0.67 -1.09
N LEU A 78 5.39 1.12 -2.08
CA LEU A 78 5.70 0.95 -3.50
C LEU A 78 7.00 1.68 -3.89
N VAL A 79 7.18 2.91 -3.41
CA VAL A 79 8.41 3.70 -3.60
C VAL A 79 9.61 3.01 -2.94
N THR A 80 9.44 2.52 -1.71
CA THR A 80 10.51 1.81 -0.99
C THR A 80 10.89 0.51 -1.71
N TRP A 81 9.91 -0.22 -2.23
CA TRP A 81 10.15 -1.41 -3.04
C TRP A 81 10.96 -1.10 -4.30
N GLY A 82 10.62 -0.03 -5.03
CA GLY A 82 11.40 0.45 -6.15
C GLY A 82 12.85 0.77 -5.73
N GLN A 83 13.02 1.49 -4.62
CA GLN A 83 14.37 1.79 -4.11
C GLN A 83 15.19 0.54 -3.79
N CYS A 84 14.58 -0.53 -3.25
CA CYS A 84 15.28 -1.81 -3.05
C CYS A 84 15.80 -2.41 -4.35
N TRP A 85 15.06 -2.30 -5.45
CA TRP A 85 15.51 -2.76 -6.77
C TRP A 85 16.63 -1.89 -7.36
N PHE A 86 16.55 -0.57 -7.14
CA PHE A 86 17.57 0.36 -7.62
C PHE A 86 18.91 0.16 -6.90
N TYR A 87 18.92 0.09 -5.57
CA TYR A 87 20.14 -0.04 -4.77
C TYR A 87 20.64 -1.49 -4.61
N GLY A 88 19.75 -2.48 -4.66
CA GLY A 88 20.09 -3.90 -4.51
C GLY A 88 20.41 -4.62 -5.82
N GLY A 89 19.74 -4.25 -6.92
CA GLY A 89 19.82 -4.96 -8.21
C GLY A 89 20.64 -4.27 -9.31
N GLY A 90 21.15 -3.06 -9.07
CA GLY A 90 21.90 -2.28 -10.08
C GLY A 90 21.04 -1.78 -11.25
N TRP A 91 19.72 -1.72 -11.09
CA TRP A 91 18.80 -1.27 -12.15
C TRP A 91 18.91 0.24 -12.37
N SER A 92 18.79 0.70 -13.62
CA SER A 92 18.77 2.14 -13.93
C SER A 92 17.52 2.82 -13.35
N LEU A 93 17.66 4.07 -12.87
CA LEU A 93 16.58 4.84 -12.23
C LEU A 93 15.31 4.90 -13.09
N ARG A 94 15.47 5.05 -14.41
CA ARG A 94 14.34 5.11 -15.36
C ARG A 94 13.52 3.82 -15.36
N LYS A 95 14.17 2.65 -15.43
CA LYS A 95 13.48 1.35 -15.38
C LYS A 95 12.72 1.18 -14.08
N CYS A 96 13.35 1.58 -12.97
CA CYS A 96 12.76 1.47 -11.65
C CYS A 96 11.50 2.35 -11.50
N VAL A 97 11.57 3.62 -11.92
CA VAL A 97 10.43 4.55 -11.89
C VAL A 97 9.33 4.09 -12.84
N VAL A 98 9.66 3.63 -14.04
CA VAL A 98 8.67 3.14 -15.01
C VAL A 98 7.95 1.91 -14.48
N ILE A 99 8.67 0.91 -13.96
CA ILE A 99 8.06 -0.34 -13.47
C ILE A 99 7.22 -0.07 -12.22
N THR A 100 7.75 0.73 -11.27
CA THR A 100 7.00 1.13 -10.07
C THR A 100 5.74 1.91 -10.45
N GLY A 101 5.84 2.83 -11.43
CA GLY A 101 4.69 3.58 -11.95
C GLY A 101 3.65 2.71 -12.64
N LEU A 102 4.07 1.72 -13.44
CA LEU A 102 3.17 0.75 -14.07
C LEU A 102 2.41 -0.07 -13.03
N ILE A 103 3.10 -0.57 -12.00
CA ILE A 103 2.46 -1.30 -10.89
C ILE A 103 1.47 -0.38 -10.15
N GLY A 104 1.85 0.87 -9.90
CA GLY A 104 0.96 1.86 -9.29
C GLY A 104 -0.31 2.13 -10.11
N MET A 105 -0.20 2.23 -11.43
CA MET A 105 -1.36 2.37 -12.32
C MET A 105 -2.26 1.14 -12.30
N VAL A 106 -1.68 -0.07 -12.28
CA VAL A 106 -2.45 -1.31 -12.13
C VAL A 106 -3.18 -1.34 -10.79
N PHE A 107 -2.52 -0.97 -9.70
CA PHE A 107 -3.14 -0.91 -8.37
C PHE A 107 -4.28 0.09 -8.32
N ALA A 108 -4.12 1.28 -8.90
CA ALA A 108 -5.21 2.26 -9.00
C ALA A 108 -6.39 1.73 -9.83
N GLY A 109 -6.12 1.08 -10.96
CA GLY A 109 -7.16 0.46 -11.79
C GLY A 109 -7.92 -0.65 -11.06
N VAL A 110 -7.19 -1.52 -10.35
CA VAL A 110 -7.77 -2.58 -9.52
C VAL A 110 -8.59 -2.00 -8.36
N GLU A 111 -8.12 -0.92 -7.73
CA GLU A 111 -8.86 -0.24 -6.67
C GLU A 111 -10.20 0.29 -7.18
N VAL A 112 -10.21 0.99 -8.32
CA VAL A 112 -11.43 1.52 -8.93
C VAL A 112 -12.39 0.38 -9.31
N ALA A 113 -11.87 -0.69 -9.92
CA ALA A 113 -12.68 -1.86 -10.27
C ALA A 113 -13.30 -2.52 -9.03
N LEU A 114 -12.53 -2.64 -7.94
CA LEU A 114 -13.02 -3.15 -6.67
C LEU A 114 -14.07 -2.23 -6.06
N VAL A 115 -13.89 -0.91 -6.09
CA VAL A 115 -14.87 0.06 -5.56
C VAL A 115 -16.21 -0.08 -6.28
N GLU A 116 -16.22 -0.12 -7.61
CA GLU A 116 -17.46 -0.28 -8.38
C GLU A 116 -18.11 -1.66 -8.16
N GLY A 117 -17.31 -2.73 -8.09
CA GLY A 117 -17.82 -4.07 -7.78
C GLY A 117 -18.38 -4.21 -6.36
N LEU A 118 -17.73 -3.57 -5.38
CA LEU A 118 -18.15 -3.58 -3.98
C LEU A 118 -19.39 -2.73 -3.74
N LYS A 119 -19.59 -1.63 -4.48
CA LYS A 119 -20.84 -0.85 -4.45
C LYS A 119 -22.06 -1.69 -4.83
N SER A 120 -21.90 -2.66 -5.73
CA SER A 120 -22.99 -3.56 -6.15
C SER A 120 -23.25 -4.72 -5.17
N THR A 121 -22.45 -4.87 -4.10
CA THR A 121 -22.40 -6.10 -3.29
C THR A 121 -22.87 -5.87 -1.85
N SER A 122 -23.74 -6.75 -1.35
CA SER A 122 -24.27 -6.70 0.03
C SER A 122 -23.19 -6.92 1.11
N ARG A 123 -23.32 -6.23 2.25
CA ARG A 123 -22.31 -6.07 3.33
C ARG A 123 -21.72 -7.40 3.85
N SER A 124 -22.46 -8.51 3.82
CA SER A 124 -21.96 -9.82 4.26
C SER A 124 -20.97 -10.48 3.29
N ARG A 125 -21.02 -10.18 1.98
CA ARG A 125 -20.05 -10.68 0.98
C ARG A 125 -18.75 -9.86 0.97
N MET A 126 -18.81 -8.63 1.46
CA MET A 126 -17.68 -7.71 1.50
C MET A 126 -16.51 -8.25 2.32
N ALA A 127 -16.79 -8.88 3.47
CA ALA A 127 -15.76 -9.49 4.32
C ALA A 127 -15.09 -10.71 3.66
N CYS A 128 -15.85 -11.51 2.91
CA CYS A 128 -15.32 -12.67 2.19
C CYS A 128 -14.41 -12.25 1.02
N HIS A 129 -14.82 -11.23 0.26
CA HIS A 129 -14.00 -10.66 -0.81
C HIS A 129 -12.72 -9.99 -0.28
N PHE A 130 -12.79 -9.28 0.85
CA PHE A 130 -11.63 -8.65 1.47
C PHE A 130 -10.58 -9.67 1.90
N ASN A 131 -10.97 -10.71 2.66
CA ASN A 131 -10.06 -11.77 3.09
C ASN A 131 -9.49 -12.55 1.89
N GLY A 132 -10.31 -12.79 0.85
CA GLY A 132 -9.85 -13.41 -0.40
C GLY A 132 -8.77 -12.58 -1.13
N CYS A 133 -8.92 -11.26 -1.18
CA CYS A 133 -7.93 -10.37 -1.81
C CYS A 133 -6.59 -10.35 -1.05
N ILE A 134 -6.62 -10.37 0.29
CA ILE A 134 -5.41 -10.43 1.13
C ILE A 134 -4.64 -11.74 0.89
N ILE A 135 -5.36 -12.87 0.80
CA ILE A 135 -4.76 -14.18 0.51
C ILE A 135 -4.18 -14.20 -0.92
N SER A 136 -4.90 -13.64 -1.89
CA SER A 136 -4.42 -13.54 -3.28
C SER A 136 -3.17 -12.68 -3.41
N CYS A 137 -3.09 -11.55 -2.70
CA CYS A 137 -1.88 -10.70 -2.67
C CYS A 137 -0.68 -11.45 -2.08
N SER A 138 -0.91 -12.24 -1.02
CA SER A 138 0.13 -13.05 -0.39
C SER A 138 0.70 -14.11 -1.35
N LEU A 139 -0.13 -14.66 -2.24
CA LEU A 139 0.29 -15.60 -3.28
C LEU A 139 1.06 -14.91 -4.42
N VAL A 140 0.63 -13.73 -4.86
CA VAL A 140 1.35 -12.93 -5.87
C VAL A 140 2.75 -12.56 -5.37
N CYS A 141 2.89 -12.16 -4.10
CA CYS A 141 4.19 -11.88 -3.49
C CYS A 141 5.11 -13.11 -3.49
N ARG A 142 4.58 -14.31 -3.19
CA ARG A 142 5.37 -15.57 -3.27
C ARG A 142 5.81 -15.88 -4.71
N GLY A 143 4.93 -15.67 -5.69
CA GLY A 143 5.26 -15.88 -7.10
C GLY A 143 6.37 -14.94 -7.60
N PHE A 144 6.35 -13.68 -7.16
CA PHE A 144 7.38 -12.69 -7.50
C PHE A 144 8.74 -13.03 -6.88
N GLU A 145 8.75 -13.63 -5.69
CA GLU A 145 9.96 -14.09 -4.98
C GLU A 145 10.57 -15.36 -5.60
N THR A 146 9.83 -16.09 -6.44
CA THR A 146 10.34 -17.29 -7.14
C THR A 146 10.89 -16.96 -8.55
N LEU A 147 10.60 -15.75 -9.06
CA LEU A 147 10.93 -15.30 -10.41
C LEU A 147 12.19 -14.42 -10.50
N LEU A 148 12.78 -14.06 -9.36
CA LEU A 148 13.91 -13.14 -9.20
C LEU A 148 14.99 -13.78 -8.33
#